data_AF-V2WMB3-F1
#
_entry.id   AF-V2WMB3-F1
#
_cell.length_a   1.000
_cell.length_b   1.000
_cell.length_c   1.000
_cell.angle_alpha   90.00
_cell.angle_beta   90.00
_cell.angle_gamma   90.00
#
_symmetry.space_group_name_H-M   'P 1'
#
loop_
_entity.id
_entity.type
_entity.pdbx_description
1 polymer ?
#
loop_
_entity_poly.entity_id
_entity_poly.type
_entity_poly.pdbx_seq_one_letter_code
_entity_poly.pdbx_strand_id
1 'polypeptide(L)'
;MAEDKKPSGSRPKLEPEEAKIGTTIPVQVVAKEKEIKAALLSEFNGSWKNAKKFLREVKLYIVLNPKAFKTGETKALFLLSYIKGGPAEFWKDQKTDELLDNPDLNPDWGEFTKDFKTSFEPLNTMLEAQMKLCNLKMKE
;
A
#
# COMPACT_ATOMS: atom_id res chain seq x y z
N MET A 1 24.92 25.89 -91.21
CA MET A 1 25.13 24.79 -90.23
C MET A 1 23.74 24.36 -89.79
N ALA A 2 23.18 23.32 -90.42
CA ALA A 2 23.20 21.91 -89.98
C ALA A 2 22.17 21.69 -88.85
N GLU A 3 20.99 21.13 -89.16
CA GLU A 3 20.57 19.71 -89.00
C GLU A 3 19.56 19.62 -87.83
N ASP A 4 18.31 19.19 -88.01
CA ASP A 4 17.76 17.83 -88.16
C ASP A 4 17.30 17.17 -86.82
N LYS A 5 16.07 16.65 -86.87
CA LYS A 5 15.48 15.50 -86.15
C LYS A 5 15.09 15.48 -84.64
N LYS A 6 13.84 15.01 -84.49
CA LYS A 6 13.09 14.48 -83.32
C LYS A 6 13.53 13.01 -83.01
N PRO A 7 12.80 12.24 -82.17
CA PRO A 7 12.82 12.04 -80.70
C PRO A 7 13.32 10.65 -80.23
N SER A 8 13.52 10.42 -78.93
CA SER A 8 13.41 9.09 -78.28
C SER A 8 13.56 9.27 -76.76
N GLY A 9 12.78 8.71 -75.83
CA GLY A 9 11.69 7.76 -75.87
C GLY A 9 11.19 7.51 -74.44
N SER A 10 9.90 7.19 -74.33
CA SER A 10 9.31 6.22 -73.39
C SER A 10 9.29 6.50 -71.88
N ARG A 11 8.08 6.85 -71.38
CA ARG A 11 7.57 6.40 -70.07
C ARG A 11 7.42 4.85 -70.10
N PRO A 12 7.49 4.11 -68.98
CA PRO A 12 6.38 4.08 -68.01
C PRO A 12 6.79 4.17 -66.53
N LYS A 13 5.79 4.59 -65.75
CA LYS A 13 5.72 4.71 -64.30
C LYS A 13 5.49 3.34 -63.65
N LEU A 14 6.13 3.06 -62.51
CA LEU A 14 5.67 2.14 -61.46
C LEU A 14 6.35 2.52 -60.13
N GLU A 15 5.52 2.87 -59.15
CA GLU A 15 5.82 3.12 -57.72
C GLU A 15 6.02 1.77 -56.97
N PRO A 16 6.42 1.69 -55.66
CA PRO A 16 6.19 2.68 -54.60
C PRO A 16 7.33 2.95 -53.58
N GLU A 17 7.06 3.99 -52.79
CA GLU A 17 7.79 4.50 -51.62
C GLU A 17 8.29 3.44 -50.64
N GLU A 18 9.50 3.66 -50.11
CA GLU A 18 9.80 3.37 -48.70
C GLU A 18 10.65 4.51 -48.11
N ALA A 19 9.97 5.45 -47.44
CA ALA A 19 10.60 6.39 -46.53
C ALA A 19 11.04 5.65 -45.25
N LYS A 20 12.35 5.42 -45.08
CA LYS A 20 12.91 4.78 -43.88
C LYS A 20 13.50 5.82 -42.93
N ILE A 21 12.62 6.49 -42.18
CA ILE A 21 13.01 7.31 -41.03
C ILE A 21 13.06 6.38 -39.82
N GLY A 22 14.28 5.93 -39.46
CA GLY A 22 14.52 5.12 -38.27
C GLY A 22 14.44 5.96 -37.00
N THR A 23 13.23 6.30 -36.54
CA THR A 23 13.00 6.83 -35.19
C THR A 23 13.28 5.72 -34.18
N THR A 24 14.46 5.77 -33.56
CA THR A 24 14.77 4.95 -32.38
C THR A 24 13.98 5.54 -31.20
N ILE A 25 12.84 4.91 -30.88
CA ILE A 25 12.12 5.17 -29.64
C ILE A 25 12.97 4.57 -28.51
N PRO A 26 13.41 5.34 -27.49
CA PRO A 26 14.02 4.75 -26.31
C PRO A 26 12.94 3.92 -25.60
N VAL A 27 13.13 2.61 -25.59
CA VAL A 27 12.34 1.69 -24.77
C VAL A 27 12.61 2.04 -23.31
N GLN A 28 11.76 2.89 -22.73
CA GLN A 28 11.73 3.09 -21.29
C GLN A 28 11.23 1.78 -20.67
N VAL A 29 12.16 0.97 -20.18
CA VAL A 29 11.85 -0.15 -19.31
C VAL A 29 11.40 0.46 -17.99
N VAL A 30 10.11 0.78 -17.87
CA VAL A 30 9.47 1.02 -16.58
C VAL A 30 9.52 -0.32 -15.87
N ALA A 31 10.56 -0.52 -15.06
CA ALA A 31 10.63 -1.62 -14.13
C ALA A 31 9.40 -1.51 -13.22
N LYS A 32 8.41 -2.37 -13.44
CA LYS A 32 7.27 -2.54 -12.56
C LYS A 32 7.79 -3.21 -11.29
N GLU A 33 8.40 -2.42 -10.42
CA GLU A 33 8.87 -2.87 -9.13
C GLU A 33 7.67 -3.37 -8.33
N LYS A 34 7.64 -4.68 -8.13
CA LYS A 34 6.61 -5.34 -7.34
C LYS A 34 6.91 -5.07 -5.87
N GLU A 35 5.86 -4.78 -5.11
CA GLU A 35 5.92 -4.76 -3.64
C GLU A 35 6.57 -6.05 -3.14
N ILE A 36 7.42 -5.93 -2.12
CA ILE A 36 7.99 -7.09 -1.45
C ILE A 36 6.79 -7.82 -0.83
N LYS A 37 6.46 -8.99 -1.39
CA LYS A 37 5.51 -9.94 -0.83
C LYS A 37 6.10 -10.55 0.46
N ALA A 38 6.32 -9.71 1.46
CA ALA A 38 6.59 -10.16 2.81
C ALA A 38 5.36 -10.94 3.28
N ALA A 39 5.60 -11.95 4.13
CA ALA A 39 4.56 -12.87 4.60
C ALA A 39 3.29 -12.12 5.04
N LEU A 40 2.13 -12.68 4.67
CA LEU A 40 0.81 -12.19 5.08
C LEU A 40 0.83 -11.91 6.58
N LEU A 41 0.51 -10.68 6.99
CA LEU A 41 0.51 -10.29 8.40
C LEU A 41 -0.49 -11.15 9.17
N SER A 42 -0.15 -11.50 10.41
CA SER A 42 -1.12 -12.18 11.28
C SER A 42 -2.29 -11.24 11.55
N GLU A 43 -3.52 -11.69 11.28
CA GLU A 43 -4.74 -10.92 11.56
C GLU A 43 -4.82 -10.55 13.05
N PHE A 44 -5.26 -9.33 13.35
CA PHE A 44 -5.36 -8.83 14.70
C PHE A 44 -6.81 -8.79 15.18
N ASN A 45 -7.12 -9.57 16.21
CA ASN A 45 -8.47 -9.70 16.79
C ASN A 45 -8.70 -8.81 18.03
N GLY A 46 -7.81 -7.86 18.32
CA GLY A 46 -7.91 -7.02 19.54
C GLY A 46 -7.29 -7.61 20.80
N SER A 47 -6.64 -8.78 20.74
CA SER A 47 -5.95 -9.32 21.91
C SER A 47 -4.68 -8.53 22.24
N TRP A 48 -4.63 -7.88 23.41
CA TRP A 48 -3.46 -7.14 23.89
C TRP A 48 -2.15 -7.95 23.86
N LYS A 49 -2.23 -9.28 24.10
CA LYS A 49 -1.08 -10.20 24.06
C LYS A 49 -0.40 -10.20 22.70
N ASN A 50 -1.18 -10.01 21.64
CA ASN A 50 -0.74 -10.01 20.26
C ASN A 50 -0.52 -8.59 19.70
N ALA A 51 -1.05 -7.55 20.34
CA ALA A 51 -0.99 -6.17 19.86
C ALA A 51 0.46 -5.69 19.60
N LYS A 52 1.37 -6.00 20.53
CA LYS A 52 2.80 -5.67 20.37
C LYS A 52 3.45 -6.41 19.20
N LYS A 53 3.11 -7.69 18.99
CA LYS A 53 3.64 -8.51 17.90
C LYS A 53 3.11 -7.99 16.56
N PHE A 54 1.79 -7.81 16.46
CA PHE A 54 1.10 -7.27 15.29
C PHE A 54 1.70 -5.94 14.84
N LEU A 55 1.87 -4.99 15.76
CA LEU A 55 2.42 -3.68 15.42
C LEU A 55 3.87 -3.75 14.91
N ARG A 56 4.66 -4.71 15.38
CA ARG A 56 6.02 -4.93 14.86
C ARG A 56 5.99 -5.46 13.42
N GLU A 57 5.12 -6.43 13.13
CA GLU A 57 4.96 -6.98 11.78
C GLU A 57 4.49 -5.90 10.79
N VAL A 58 3.50 -5.08 11.16
CA VAL A 58 3.03 -3.94 10.35
C VAL A 58 4.16 -2.95 10.07
N LYS A 59 4.91 -2.55 11.10
CA LYS A 59 6.04 -1.61 10.95
C LYS A 59 7.13 -2.17 10.04
N LEU A 60 7.44 -3.46 10.17
CA LEU A 60 8.41 -4.13 9.30
C LEU A 60 7.95 -4.09 7.83
N TYR A 61 6.68 -4.42 7.56
CA TYR A 61 6.13 -4.39 6.19
C TYR A 61 6.19 -2.98 5.57
N ILE A 62 5.85 -1.95 6.35
CA ILE A 62 5.89 -0.56 5.91
C ILE A 62 7.32 -0.14 5.56
N VAL A 63 8.31 -0.49 6.41
CA VAL A 63 9.73 -0.17 6.17
C VAL A 63 10.27 -0.90 4.95
N LEU A 64 9.81 -2.13 4.68
CA LEU A 64 10.20 -2.90 3.49
C LEU A 64 9.59 -2.35 2.19
N ASN A 65 8.49 -1.60 2.27
CA ASN A 65 7.75 -1.10 1.11
C ASN A 65 7.59 0.45 1.15
N PRO A 66 8.69 1.22 1.23
CA PRO A 66 8.61 2.68 1.43
C PRO A 66 7.94 3.42 0.28
N LYS A 67 7.93 2.82 -0.93
CA LYS A 67 7.26 3.38 -2.12
C LYS A 67 5.73 3.26 -2.03
N ALA A 68 5.20 2.26 -1.34
CA ALA A 68 3.77 2.06 -1.13
C ALA A 68 3.24 2.91 0.04
N PHE A 69 4.06 3.13 1.06
CA PHE A 69 3.66 3.79 2.31
C PHE A 69 4.31 5.16 2.49
N LYS A 70 3.94 6.10 1.62
CA LYS A 70 4.50 7.46 1.61
C LYS A 70 3.88 8.36 2.67
N THR A 71 2.60 8.16 2.97
CA THR A 71 1.80 9.02 3.86
C THR A 71 1.49 8.30 5.17
N GLY A 72 1.09 9.06 6.18
CA GLY A 72 0.51 8.52 7.41
C GLY A 72 -0.82 7.83 7.15
N GLU A 73 -1.65 8.40 6.27
CA GLU A 73 -2.93 7.84 5.84
C GLU A 73 -2.78 6.41 5.27
N THR A 74 -1.89 6.21 4.28
CA THR A 74 -1.66 4.88 3.68
C THR A 74 -1.15 3.87 4.70
N LYS A 75 -0.35 4.30 5.69
CA LYS A 75 0.11 3.44 6.78
C LYS A 75 -1.01 3.08 7.75
N ALA A 76 -1.87 4.05 8.09
CA ALA A 76 -3.00 3.89 8.99
C ALA A 76 -4.06 2.95 8.38
N LEU A 77 -4.48 3.21 7.14
CA LEU A 77 -5.42 2.35 6.40
C LEU A 77 -4.90 0.92 6.26
N PHE A 78 -3.60 0.77 6.00
CA PHE A 78 -2.99 -0.55 5.95
C PHE A 78 -3.06 -1.27 7.30
N LEU A 79 -2.71 -0.62 8.41
CA LEU A 79 -2.86 -1.21 9.74
C LEU A 79 -4.32 -1.63 10.00
N LEU A 80 -5.29 -0.76 9.70
CA LEU A 80 -6.71 -1.01 9.91
C LEU A 80 -7.22 -2.20 9.12
N SER A 81 -6.72 -2.40 7.89
CA SER A 81 -7.12 -3.52 7.01
C SER A 81 -6.81 -4.92 7.58
N TYR A 82 -5.86 -5.03 8.52
CA TYR A 82 -5.51 -6.30 9.17
C TYR A 82 -6.15 -6.48 10.56
N ILE A 83 -6.95 -5.51 11.01
CA ILE A 83 -7.77 -5.68 12.20
C ILE A 83 -9.03 -6.45 11.80
N LYS A 84 -9.22 -7.64 12.36
CA LYS A 84 -10.34 -8.52 12.05
C LYS A 84 -11.17 -8.79 13.29
N GLY A 85 -12.30 -8.07 13.38
CA GLY A 85 -13.37 -8.31 14.33
C GLY A 85 -12.95 -8.24 15.80
N GLY A 86 -13.88 -8.68 16.66
CA GLY A 86 -13.65 -8.79 18.10
C GLY A 86 -13.54 -7.43 18.79
N PRO A 87 -12.87 -7.36 19.96
CA PRO A 87 -12.75 -6.12 20.72
C PRO A 87 -12.10 -4.95 19.98
N ALA A 88 -11.37 -5.21 18.89
CA ALA A 88 -10.73 -4.17 18.08
C ALA A 88 -11.62 -3.59 16.98
N GLU A 89 -12.77 -4.20 16.68
CA GLU A 89 -13.64 -3.78 15.58
C GLU A 89 -14.17 -2.37 15.79
N PHE A 90 -14.65 -2.06 16.99
CA PHE A 90 -15.10 -0.71 17.34
C PHE A 90 -14.01 0.35 17.13
N TRP A 91 -12.79 0.08 17.60
CA TRP A 91 -11.66 0.99 17.41
C TRP A 91 -11.31 1.13 15.92
N LYS A 92 -11.32 0.03 15.16
CA LYS A 92 -11.08 0.03 13.71
C LYS A 92 -12.10 0.88 12.98
N ASP A 93 -13.38 0.69 13.25
CA ASP A 93 -14.47 1.41 12.58
C ASP A 93 -14.37 2.90 12.88
N GLN A 94 -14.22 3.28 14.15
CA GLN A 94 -14.02 4.67 14.55
C GLN A 94 -12.84 5.32 13.82
N LYS A 95 -11.68 4.65 13.76
CA LYS A 95 -10.50 5.17 13.05
C LYS A 95 -10.64 5.19 11.55
N THR A 96 -11.41 4.27 10.98
CA THR A 96 -11.70 4.25 9.55
C THR A 96 -12.59 5.43 9.19
N ASP A 97 -13.66 5.67 9.95
CA ASP A 97 -14.56 6.79 9.74
C ASP A 97 -13.83 8.13 9.88
N GLU A 98 -12.99 8.28 10.92
CA GLU A 98 -12.12 9.47 11.11
C GLU A 98 -11.25 9.77 9.86
N LEU A 99 -10.74 8.75 9.19
CA LEU A 99 -9.89 8.89 7.98
C LEU A 99 -10.72 9.11 6.71
N LEU A 100 -11.84 8.40 6.56
CA LEU A 100 -12.65 8.47 5.34
C LEU A 100 -13.50 9.75 5.26
N ASP A 101 -13.94 10.27 6.40
CA ASP A 101 -14.71 11.52 6.46
C ASP A 101 -13.82 12.76 6.29
N ASN A 102 -12.49 12.61 6.43
CA ASN A 102 -11.52 13.69 6.33
C ASN A 102 -10.43 13.34 5.30
N PRO A 103 -10.68 13.50 3.98
CA PRO A 103 -9.75 13.07 2.93
C PRO A 103 -8.39 13.79 2.93
N ASP A 104 -8.31 14.97 3.56
CA ASP A 104 -7.06 15.71 3.72
C ASP A 104 -6.30 15.36 5.02
N LEU A 105 -6.88 14.48 5.87
CA LEU A 105 -6.27 14.07 7.12
C LEU A 105 -5.13 13.09 6.86
N ASN A 106 -3.90 13.57 7.09
CA ASN A 106 -2.72 12.73 7.09
C ASN A 106 -2.24 12.52 8.53
N PRO A 107 -2.65 11.44 9.22
CA PRO A 107 -2.31 11.24 10.63
C PRO A 107 -0.80 11.13 10.82
N ASP A 108 -0.27 11.68 11.92
CA ASP A 108 1.10 11.38 12.31
C ASP A 108 1.21 9.88 12.67
N TRP A 109 2.19 9.21 12.05
CA TRP A 109 2.34 7.77 12.24
C TRP A 109 2.79 7.41 13.67
N GLY A 110 3.55 8.29 14.32
CA GLY A 110 3.96 8.12 15.71
C GLY A 110 2.75 8.16 16.64
N GLU A 111 1.92 9.19 16.50
CA GLU A 111 0.70 9.38 17.28
C GLU A 111 -0.33 8.27 17.04
N PHE A 112 -0.59 7.91 15.78
CA PHE A 112 -1.52 6.84 15.44
C PHE A 112 -1.11 5.50 16.07
N THR A 113 0.18 5.16 16.01
CA THR A 113 0.66 3.90 16.64
C THR A 113 0.75 3.98 18.16
N LYS A 114 0.81 5.19 18.74
CA LYS A 114 0.69 5.39 20.18
C LYS A 114 -0.75 5.17 20.62
N ASP A 115 -1.71 5.74 19.91
CA ASP A 115 -3.14 5.56 20.17
C ASP A 115 -3.54 4.08 20.11
N PHE A 116 -3.13 3.36 19.05
CA PHE A 116 -3.30 1.91 18.96
C PHE A 116 -2.77 1.17 20.19
N LYS A 117 -1.55 1.51 20.67
CA LYS A 117 -0.98 0.86 21.85
C LYS A 117 -1.79 1.15 23.09
N THR A 118 -2.25 2.38 23.31
CA THR A 118 -3.07 2.73 24.47
C THR A 118 -4.43 2.06 24.44
N SER A 119 -5.04 1.89 23.27
CA SER A 119 -6.33 1.20 23.13
C SER A 119 -6.24 -0.31 23.37
N PHE A 120 -5.09 -0.92 23.09
CA PHE A 120 -4.86 -2.36 23.26
C PHE A 120 -3.78 -2.69 24.30
N GLU A 121 -3.48 -1.75 25.20
CA GLU A 121 -2.63 -2.01 26.36
C GLU A 121 -3.44 -2.83 27.38
N PRO A 122 -2.83 -3.81 28.06
CA PRO A 122 -3.50 -4.44 29.18
C PRO A 122 -3.83 -3.37 30.21
N LEU A 123 -5.12 -3.19 30.50
CA LEU A 123 -5.59 -2.53 31.71
C LEU A 123 -4.75 -3.09 32.86
N ASN A 124 -3.89 -2.26 33.43
CA ASN A 124 -2.89 -2.51 34.46
C ASN A 124 -2.90 -3.96 35.00
N THR A 125 -1.78 -4.67 34.95
CA THR A 125 -1.62 -6.05 35.47
C THR A 125 -2.25 -6.26 36.87
N MET A 126 -2.30 -5.22 37.70
CA MET A 126 -3.02 -5.19 38.96
C MET A 126 -4.55 -5.40 38.84
N LEU A 127 -5.22 -4.74 37.89
CA LEU A 127 -6.66 -4.92 37.63
C LEU A 127 -6.95 -6.31 37.05
N GLU A 128 -6.07 -6.83 36.18
CA GLU A 128 -6.18 -8.21 35.67
C GLU A 128 -6.00 -9.24 36.80
N ALA A 129 -5.01 -9.03 37.69
CA ALA A 129 -4.80 -9.86 38.87
C ALA A 129 -6.01 -9.80 39.82
N GLN A 130 -6.60 -8.62 40.03
CA GLN A 130 -7.81 -8.45 40.83
C GLN A 130 -9.03 -9.12 40.19
N MET A 131 -9.26 -8.98 38.88
CA MET A 131 -10.35 -9.68 38.19
C MET A 131 -10.20 -11.20 38.27
N LYS A 132 -8.97 -11.72 38.11
CA LYS A 132 -8.68 -13.15 38.29
C LYS A 132 -8.96 -13.62 39.72
N LEU A 133 -8.61 -12.82 40.73
CA LEU A 133 -8.94 -13.10 42.14
C LEU A 133 -10.46 -13.09 42.39
N CYS A 134 -11.20 -12.12 41.85
CA CYS A 134 -12.66 -12.05 41.97
C CYS A 134 -13.34 -13.25 41.31
N ASN A 135 -12.91 -13.64 40.10
CA ASN A 135 -13.46 -14.81 39.41
C ASN A 135 -13.17 -16.14 40.13
N LEU A 136 -12.05 -16.23 40.85
CA LEU A 136 -11.74 -17.38 41.72
C LEU A 136 -12.69 -17.48 42.91
N LYS A 137 -13.06 -16.34 43.49
CA LYS A 137 -13.91 -16.26 44.69
C LYS A 137 -15.40 -16.53 44.42
N MET A 138 -15.84 -16.52 43.15
CA MET A 138 -17.22 -16.80 42.75
C MET A 138 -17.46 -18.27 42.35
N LYS A 139 -16.43 -19.13 42.40
CA LYS A 139 -16.50 -20.53 41.95
C LYS A 139 -16.54 -21.53 43.11
N GLU A 140 -16.84 -21.06 44.32
CA GLU A 140 -17.07 -21.85 45.54
C GLU A 140 -18.51 -21.63 46.01
#